data_AF-A0AAN8YD82-F1
#
_entry.id   AF-A0AAN8YD82-F1
#
_cell.length_a   1.000
_cell.length_b   1.000
_cell.length_c   1.000
_cell.angle_alpha   90.00
_cell.angle_beta   90.00
_cell.angle_gamma   90.00
#
_symmetry.space_group_name_H-M   'P 1'
#
loop_
_entity.id
_entity.type
_entity.pdbx_description
1 polymer ?
#
loop_
_entity_poly.entity_id
_entity_poly.type
_entity_poly.pdbx_seq_one_letter_code
_entity_poly.pdbx_strand_id
1 'polypeptide(L)'
;MDRLSSHMDHSGNLPSQLRCFTARSLAVSFETLGSVSLDLKEFEMSDKTKGRKEEVVTREYTINLHKRLHGCTFKKKAPTAIKEIRKFAVKAMGTKDVRVDVKLNKHIWSRGIRSVPRRVRVRIARKRNDDEDAKEELYSLVTVTEIPPEGLKGLGTKIIEDED
;
A
#
# COMPACT_ATOMS: atom_id res chain seq x y z
N MET A 1 28.43 53.23 26.53
CA MET A 1 28.42 52.02 27.37
C MET A 1 27.15 51.25 27.03
N ASP A 2 27.00 50.69 25.82
CA ASP A 2 27.72 49.53 25.26
C ASP A 2 27.56 48.31 26.18
N ARG A 3 26.98 47.16 25.80
CA ARG A 3 26.91 46.47 24.50
C ARG A 3 25.71 45.51 24.44
N LEU A 4 25.05 45.50 23.28
CA LEU A 4 24.46 44.30 22.68
C LEU A 4 25.59 43.46 22.06
N SER A 5 25.57 42.14 22.24
CA SER A 5 26.17 41.24 21.24
C SER A 5 25.52 39.86 21.28
N SER A 6 24.88 39.60 20.15
CA SER A 6 24.22 38.38 19.67
C SER A 6 25.21 37.23 19.44
N HIS A 7 24.79 36.03 19.83
CA HIS A 7 25.43 34.75 19.54
C HIS A 7 25.20 34.35 18.07
N MET A 8 26.26 33.97 17.35
CA MET A 8 26.27 33.61 15.92
C MET A 8 26.08 32.10 15.71
N ASP A 9 25.16 31.72 14.84
CA ASP A 9 25.02 30.36 14.29
C ASP A 9 26.02 30.09 13.15
N HIS A 10 26.50 28.84 13.07
CA HIS A 10 27.41 28.37 12.03
C HIS A 10 26.67 28.03 10.71
N SER A 11 26.72 29.00 9.81
CA SER A 11 27.06 28.87 8.39
C SER A 11 26.29 27.86 7.53
N GLY A 12 25.17 28.30 6.98
CA GLY A 12 24.91 28.13 5.56
C GLY A 12 25.28 29.42 4.82
N ASN A 13 26.11 29.36 3.78
CA ASN A 13 25.83 29.86 2.41
C ASN A 13 27.08 29.83 1.49
N LEU A 14 26.81 29.75 0.19
CA LEU A 14 27.72 29.74 -0.97
C LEU A 14 28.50 31.06 -1.20
N PRO A 15 29.63 31.03 -1.93
CA PRO A 15 30.16 32.17 -2.70
C PRO A 15 29.64 32.13 -4.17
N SER A 16 28.94 33.16 -4.67
CA SER A 16 29.45 34.36 -5.38
C SER A 16 30.23 34.01 -6.66
N GLN A 17 29.83 34.48 -7.84
CA GLN A 17 30.09 35.82 -8.36
C GLN A 17 29.11 36.16 -9.53
N LEU A 18 28.35 37.25 -9.38
CA LEU A 18 28.37 38.49 -10.19
C LEU A 18 27.74 38.39 -11.60
N ARG A 19 26.59 39.07 -11.84
CA ARG A 19 26.43 40.43 -12.44
C ARG A 19 26.55 40.39 -13.97
N CYS A 20 25.75 41.03 -14.83
CA CYS A 20 24.72 42.09 -14.78
C CYS A 20 24.00 42.15 -16.17
N PHE A 21 23.01 43.04 -16.28
CA PHE A 21 22.59 43.84 -17.46
C PHE A 21 21.55 43.27 -18.46
N THR A 22 20.30 43.64 -18.16
CA THR A 22 19.22 44.13 -19.02
C THR A 22 19.36 44.14 -20.57
N ALA A 23 18.44 43.40 -21.20
CA ALA A 23 17.55 43.71 -22.33
C ALA A 23 18.06 44.42 -23.60
N ARG A 24 17.92 43.74 -24.76
CA ARG A 24 17.34 44.32 -26.00
C ARG A 24 17.16 43.29 -27.14
N SER A 25 15.98 43.34 -27.74
CA SER A 25 15.71 43.34 -29.19
C SER A 25 15.85 42.05 -30.02
N LEU A 26 14.68 41.52 -30.41
CA LEU A 26 14.23 41.20 -31.77
C LEU A 26 15.23 40.66 -32.82
N ALA A 27 14.98 39.40 -33.19
CA ALA A 27 14.57 38.94 -34.52
C ALA A 27 15.56 38.17 -35.43
N VAL A 28 14.96 37.17 -36.09
CA VAL A 28 15.27 36.51 -37.38
C VAL A 28 16.16 35.26 -37.37
N SER A 29 15.46 34.12 -37.46
CA SER A 29 15.64 32.97 -38.39
C SER A 29 17.02 32.43 -38.72
N PHE A 30 17.25 31.12 -38.49
CA PHE A 30 17.42 30.11 -39.57
C PHE A 30 17.57 28.68 -38.99
N GLU A 31 16.62 27.82 -39.36
CA GLU A 31 16.76 26.40 -39.75
C GLU A 31 17.35 25.30 -38.82
N THR A 32 16.42 24.42 -38.42
CA THR A 32 16.42 22.94 -38.52
C THR A 32 17.65 22.13 -38.09
N LEU A 33 17.48 21.30 -37.05
CA LEU A 33 17.19 19.86 -37.16
C LEU A 33 17.24 19.21 -35.76
N GLY A 34 16.26 18.34 -35.45
CA GLY A 34 16.43 17.30 -34.43
C GLY A 34 15.71 17.53 -33.10
N SER A 35 14.39 17.35 -33.11
CA SER A 35 13.64 16.97 -31.90
C SER A 35 14.14 15.60 -31.42
N VAL A 36 14.96 15.58 -30.38
CA VAL A 36 15.26 14.34 -29.65
C VAL A 36 14.21 14.21 -28.55
N SER A 37 13.00 13.84 -28.98
CA SER A 37 11.97 13.28 -28.11
C SER A 37 12.54 11.99 -27.52
N LEU A 38 12.92 12.01 -26.25
CA LEU A 38 13.21 10.79 -25.49
C LEU A 38 11.88 10.14 -25.15
N ASP A 39 11.31 9.46 -26.14
CA ASP A 39 10.20 8.53 -26.01
C ASP A 39 10.64 7.33 -25.16
N LEU A 40 10.49 7.47 -23.84
CA LEU A 40 10.54 6.35 -22.90
C LEU A 40 9.30 5.48 -23.14
N LYS A 41 9.51 4.44 -23.96
CA LYS A 41 8.60 3.33 -24.20
C LYS A 41 8.04 2.77 -22.89
N GLU A 42 6.76 2.99 -22.69
CA GLU A 42 5.95 2.34 -21.67
C GLU A 42 5.83 0.85 -22.02
N PHE A 43 6.41 0.00 -21.17
CA PHE A 43 6.41 -1.46 -21.35
C PHE A 43 5.09 -2.02 -20.83
N GLU A 44 4.09 -2.06 -21.70
CA GLU A 44 2.78 -2.62 -21.39
C GLU A 44 2.85 -4.16 -21.38
N MET A 45 2.75 -4.77 -20.19
CA MET A 45 2.67 -6.22 -20.03
C MET A 45 1.21 -6.67 -20.13
N SER A 46 0.94 -7.50 -21.13
CA SER A 46 -0.38 -8.04 -21.47
C SER A 46 -0.97 -8.97 -20.39
N ASP A 47 -2.21 -8.68 -20.04
CA ASP A 47 -3.08 -9.31 -19.04
C ASP A 47 -3.55 -10.69 -19.54
N LYS A 48 -2.89 -11.79 -19.14
CA LYS A 48 -3.34 -13.15 -19.48
C LYS A 48 -4.42 -13.63 -18.50
N THR A 49 -5.65 -13.75 -19.04
CA THR A 49 -6.83 -14.47 -18.52
C THR A 49 -7.65 -13.76 -17.44
N LYS A 50 -8.44 -12.75 -17.81
CA LYS A 50 -9.51 -12.15 -16.99
C LYS A 50 -10.73 -13.09 -16.93
N GLY A 51 -10.71 -14.07 -16.04
CA GLY A 51 -11.88 -14.89 -15.68
C GLY A 51 -12.51 -14.46 -14.36
N ARG A 52 -13.81 -14.10 -14.39
CA ARG A 52 -14.76 -13.90 -13.28
C ARG A 52 -14.31 -12.99 -12.12
N LYS A 53 -14.06 -11.70 -12.41
CA LYS A 53 -13.77 -10.69 -11.37
C LYS A 53 -15.02 -10.07 -10.72
N GLU A 54 -16.21 -10.30 -11.25
CA GLU A 54 -17.45 -9.63 -10.81
C GLU A 54 -18.28 -10.39 -9.76
N GLU A 55 -18.03 -11.68 -9.54
CA GLU A 55 -18.88 -12.47 -8.64
C GLU A 55 -18.56 -12.19 -7.16
N VAL A 56 -19.58 -12.19 -6.30
CA VAL A 56 -19.40 -12.22 -4.84
C VAL A 56 -18.72 -13.53 -4.50
N VAL A 57 -17.57 -13.48 -3.82
CA VAL A 57 -16.80 -14.68 -3.48
C VAL A 57 -16.29 -14.56 -2.06
N THR A 58 -16.52 -15.60 -1.27
CA THR A 58 -15.90 -15.77 0.04
C THR A 58 -14.78 -16.82 -0.05
N ARG A 59 -13.60 -16.48 0.47
CA ARG A 59 -12.46 -17.40 0.52
C ARG A 59 -11.79 -17.36 1.88
N GLU A 60 -11.45 -18.52 2.39
CA GLU A 60 -10.56 -18.68 3.54
C GLU A 60 -9.12 -18.85 3.10
N TYR A 61 -8.26 -18.00 3.63
CA TYR A 61 -6.83 -18.03 3.42
C TYR A 61 -6.09 -18.17 4.75
N THR A 62 -4.93 -18.81 4.69
CA THR A 62 -3.95 -18.75 5.80
C THR A 62 -2.83 -17.78 5.43
N ILE A 63 -2.75 -16.66 6.15
CA ILE A 63 -1.72 -15.64 5.94
C ILE A 63 -0.50 -15.97 6.81
N ASN A 64 0.67 -16.12 6.18
CA ASN A 64 1.94 -16.25 6.89
C ASN A 64 2.51 -14.86 7.21
N LEU A 65 2.24 -14.38 8.44
CA LEU A 65 2.72 -13.09 8.92
C LEU A 65 4.21 -13.14 9.29
N HIS A 66 4.74 -14.30 9.68
CA HIS A 66 6.15 -14.42 10.05
C HIS A 66 7.10 -14.04 8.90
N LYS A 67 6.82 -14.51 7.67
CA LYS A 67 7.62 -14.17 6.49
C LYS A 67 7.48 -12.69 6.10
N ARG A 68 6.27 -12.14 6.17
CA ARG A 68 5.98 -10.75 5.78
C ARG A 68 6.53 -9.72 6.76
N LEU A 69 6.64 -10.11 8.04
CA LEU A 69 7.16 -9.27 9.11
C LEU A 69 8.65 -9.51 9.40
N HIS A 70 9.34 -10.26 8.54
CA HIS A 70 10.78 -10.45 8.68
C HIS A 70 11.50 -9.11 8.44
N GLY A 71 12.43 -8.75 9.32
CA GLY A 71 13.20 -7.50 9.21
C GLY A 71 12.48 -6.22 9.66
N CYS A 72 11.22 -6.27 10.12
CA CYS A 72 10.56 -5.09 10.66
C CYS A 72 10.96 -4.81 12.13
N THR A 73 11.05 -3.52 12.49
CA THR A 73 11.30 -3.10 13.87
C THR A 73 10.16 -3.56 14.79
N PHE A 74 10.49 -4.07 15.98
CA PHE A 74 9.50 -4.59 16.93
C PHE A 74 8.37 -3.62 17.29
N LYS A 75 8.68 -2.31 17.42
CA LYS A 75 7.70 -1.26 17.69
C LYS A 75 6.68 -1.06 16.56
N LYS A 76 6.94 -1.56 15.36
CA LYS A 76 6.05 -1.38 14.19
C LYS A 76 5.46 -2.71 13.71
N LYS A 77 5.64 -3.80 14.44
CA LYS A 77 5.33 -5.15 13.94
C LYS A 77 3.83 -5.40 13.79
N ALA A 78 3.02 -5.13 14.83
CA ALA A 78 1.56 -5.20 14.74
C ALA A 78 0.93 -4.26 13.70
N PRO A 79 1.27 -2.95 13.63
CA PRO A 79 0.70 -2.08 12.60
C PRO A 79 1.16 -2.46 11.19
N THR A 80 2.39 -2.96 11.03
CA THR A 80 2.85 -3.51 9.73
C THR A 80 2.08 -4.78 9.37
N ALA A 81 1.73 -5.63 10.34
CA ALA A 81 0.96 -6.85 10.09
C ALA A 81 -0.41 -6.54 9.47
N ILE A 82 -1.11 -5.53 9.98
CA ILE A 82 -2.41 -5.11 9.45
C ILE A 82 -2.26 -4.56 8.02
N LYS A 83 -1.21 -3.75 7.77
CA LYS A 83 -0.91 -3.26 6.42
C LYS A 83 -0.65 -4.43 5.45
N GLU A 84 0.08 -5.44 5.89
CA GLU A 84 0.37 -6.62 5.08
C GLU A 84 -0.85 -7.50 4.81
N ILE A 85 -1.79 -7.58 5.76
CA ILE A 85 -3.08 -8.25 5.53
C ILE A 85 -3.91 -7.48 4.50
N ARG A 86 -3.96 -6.15 4.59
CA ARG A 86 -4.64 -5.31 3.59
C ARG A 86 -4.03 -5.52 2.20
N LYS A 87 -2.70 -5.45 2.06
CA LYS A 87 -2.01 -5.72 0.79
C LYS A 87 -2.31 -7.12 0.25
N PHE A 88 -2.39 -8.12 1.13
CA PHE A 88 -2.76 -9.47 0.71
C PHE A 88 -4.19 -9.55 0.17
N ALA A 89 -5.15 -8.90 0.85
CA ALA A 89 -6.55 -8.86 0.40
C ALA A 89 -6.68 -8.14 -0.96
N VAL A 90 -6.03 -6.99 -1.14
CA VAL A 90 -6.00 -6.28 -2.43
C VAL A 90 -5.48 -7.19 -3.55
N LYS A 91 -4.39 -7.92 -3.29
CA LYS A 91 -3.81 -8.84 -4.29
C LYS A 91 -4.68 -10.07 -4.58
N ALA A 92 -5.36 -10.61 -3.57
CA ALA A 92 -6.13 -11.84 -3.69
C ALA A 92 -7.52 -11.62 -4.31
N MET A 93 -8.19 -10.52 -3.95
CA MET A 93 -9.56 -10.22 -4.39
C MET A 93 -9.62 -9.18 -5.52
N GLY A 94 -8.57 -8.38 -5.70
CA GLY A 94 -8.48 -7.36 -6.74
C GLY A 94 -9.28 -6.07 -6.46
N THR A 95 -9.76 -5.86 -5.23
CA THR A 95 -10.46 -4.63 -4.81
C THR A 95 -9.48 -3.65 -4.16
N LYS A 96 -9.67 -2.34 -4.32
CA LYS A 96 -8.85 -1.34 -3.61
C LYS A 96 -9.45 -1.02 -2.25
N ASP A 97 -10.79 -1.02 -2.13
CA ASP A 97 -11.44 -0.93 -0.82
C ASP A 97 -11.34 -2.28 -0.06
N VAL A 98 -10.68 -2.23 1.10
CA VAL A 98 -10.50 -3.36 2.01
C VAL A 98 -10.80 -2.91 3.44
N ARG A 99 -11.86 -3.49 3.98
CA ARG A 99 -12.35 -3.24 5.34
C ARG A 99 -11.88 -4.39 6.25
N VAL A 100 -11.08 -4.03 7.25
CA VAL A 100 -10.55 -4.99 8.24
C VAL A 100 -11.49 -5.00 9.42
N ASP A 101 -12.03 -6.18 9.76
CA ASP A 101 -12.94 -6.32 10.89
C ASP A 101 -12.24 -6.07 12.23
N VAL A 102 -13.02 -5.63 13.22
CA VAL A 102 -12.56 -5.35 14.57
C VAL A 102 -12.08 -6.63 15.26
N LYS A 103 -12.70 -7.79 15.01
CA LYS A 103 -12.25 -9.06 15.62
C LYS A 103 -10.86 -9.46 15.15
N LEU A 104 -10.59 -9.29 13.85
CA LEU A 104 -9.25 -9.53 13.30
C LEU A 104 -8.23 -8.55 13.87
N ASN A 105 -8.59 -7.27 14.01
CA ASN A 105 -7.73 -6.28 14.63
C ASN A 105 -7.39 -6.70 16.08
N LYS A 106 -8.39 -7.02 16.90
CA LYS A 106 -8.19 -7.50 18.28
C LYS A 106 -7.30 -8.75 18.33
N HIS A 107 -7.49 -9.70 17.42
CA HIS A 107 -6.66 -10.91 17.37
C HIS A 107 -5.18 -10.60 17.12
N ILE A 108 -4.88 -9.68 16.20
CA ILE A 108 -3.49 -9.27 15.89
C ILE A 108 -2.85 -8.54 17.08
N TRP A 109 -3.62 -7.69 17.76
CA TRP A 109 -3.14 -6.88 18.89
C TRP A 109 -3.17 -7.61 20.24
N SER A 110 -3.80 -8.79 20.33
CA SER A 110 -4.00 -9.55 21.58
C SER A 110 -2.72 -9.83 22.37
N ARG A 111 -1.60 -10.04 21.68
CA ARG A 111 -0.28 -10.36 22.26
C ARG A 111 0.64 -9.12 22.36
N GLY A 112 0.10 -7.93 22.05
CA GLY A 112 0.83 -6.67 22.04
C GLY A 112 1.65 -6.39 20.78
N ILE A 113 2.33 -5.25 20.77
CA ILE A 113 2.94 -4.68 19.56
C ILE A 113 4.11 -5.49 18.98
N ARG A 114 4.89 -6.16 19.84
CA ARG A 114 6.10 -6.93 19.47
C ARG A 114 5.77 -8.35 19.00
N SER A 115 4.67 -8.93 19.47
CA SER A 115 4.42 -10.36 19.41
C SER A 115 3.19 -10.69 18.56
N VAL A 116 3.30 -10.49 17.24
CA VAL A 116 2.20 -10.82 16.31
C VAL A 116 2.09 -12.35 16.12
N PRO A 117 0.88 -12.92 16.01
CA PRO A 117 0.70 -14.32 15.64
C PRO A 117 1.48 -14.70 14.36
N ARG A 118 2.11 -15.88 14.35
CA ARG A 118 2.96 -16.31 13.22
C ARG A 118 2.17 -16.53 11.92
N ARG A 119 0.99 -17.13 12.05
CA ARG A 119 0.04 -17.39 10.97
C ARG A 119 -1.35 -17.03 11.49
N VAL A 120 -2.16 -16.43 10.63
CA VAL A 120 -3.56 -16.10 10.93
C VAL A 120 -4.43 -16.65 9.83
N ARG A 121 -5.53 -17.29 10.20
CA ARG A 121 -6.53 -17.75 9.25
C ARG A 121 -7.65 -16.73 9.14
N VAL A 122 -7.92 -16.34 7.91
CA VAL A 122 -8.71 -15.17 7.59
C VAL A 122 -9.71 -15.55 6.51
N ARG A 123 -10.97 -15.19 6.73
CA ARG A 123 -12.00 -15.23 5.71
C ARG A 123 -12.07 -13.85 5.05
N ILE A 124 -11.98 -13.83 3.73
CA ILE A 124 -12.12 -12.63 2.93
C ILE A 124 -13.38 -12.81 2.09
N ALA A 125 -14.38 -11.97 2.35
CA ALA A 125 -15.62 -11.92 1.60
C ALA A 125 -15.61 -10.66 0.73
N ARG A 126 -15.75 -10.84 -0.59
CA ARG A 126 -15.98 -9.72 -1.52
C ARG A 126 -17.48 -9.51 -1.65
N LYS A 127 -17.98 -8.39 -1.13
CA LYS A 127 -19.41 -8.02 -1.14
C LYS A 127 -19.64 -6.83 -2.06
N ARG A 128 -20.87 -6.72 -2.58
CA ARG A 128 -21.33 -5.53 -3.30
C ARG A 128 -21.55 -4.40 -2.30
N ASN A 129 -21.17 -3.18 -2.68
CA ASN A 129 -21.44 -1.99 -1.89
C ASN A 129 -22.83 -1.45 -2.24
N ASP A 130 -23.60 -1.08 -1.21
CA ASP A 130 -24.95 -0.52 -1.38
C ASP A 130 -24.97 1.02 -1.31
N ASP A 131 -23.84 1.67 -0.99
CA ASP A 131 -23.76 3.13 -0.92
C ASP A 131 -23.58 3.75 -2.32
N GLU A 132 -24.50 4.64 -2.72
CA GLU A 132 -24.50 5.32 -4.03
C GLU A 132 -23.29 6.25 -4.27
N ASP A 133 -22.64 6.73 -3.20
CA ASP A 133 -21.46 7.62 -3.27
C ASP A 133 -20.11 6.87 -3.37
N ALA A 134 -20.12 5.54 -3.45
CA ALA A 134 -18.90 4.75 -3.41
C ALA A 134 -18.14 4.75 -4.75
N LYS A 135 -16.82 4.95 -4.66
CA LYS A 135 -15.91 4.97 -5.83
C LYS A 135 -15.71 3.59 -6.47
N GLU A 136 -15.98 2.51 -5.74
CA GLU A 136 -15.86 1.13 -6.21
C GLU A 136 -17.12 0.34 -5.83
N GLU A 137 -17.61 -0.48 -6.76
CA GLU A 137 -18.84 -1.28 -6.60
C GLU A 137 -18.66 -2.47 -5.63
N LEU A 138 -17.41 -2.91 -5.42
CA LEU A 138 -17.07 -4.10 -4.65
C LEU A 138 -16.08 -3.74 -3.54
N TYR A 139 -16.37 -4.15 -2.31
CA TYR A 139 -15.43 -4.07 -1.20
C TYR A 139 -15.09 -5.46 -0.65
N SER A 140 -13.89 -5.60 -0.09
CA SER A 140 -13.49 -6.81 0.61
C SER A 140 -13.59 -6.64 2.11
N LEU A 141 -14.41 -7.44 2.77
CA LEU A 141 -14.46 -7.56 4.23
C LEU A 141 -13.56 -8.70 4.69
N VAL A 142 -12.67 -8.39 5.63
CA VAL A 142 -11.66 -9.32 6.14
C VAL A 142 -11.99 -9.67 7.60
N THR A 143 -12.40 -10.91 7.85
CA THR A 143 -12.74 -11.42 9.18
C THR A 143 -11.77 -12.51 9.62
N VAL A 144 -11.62 -12.68 10.94
CA VAL A 144 -10.83 -13.79 11.49
C VAL A 144 -11.67 -15.06 11.50
N THR A 145 -11.13 -16.16 10.99
CA THR A 145 -11.73 -17.49 11.16
C THR A 145 -11.01 -18.19 12.29
N GLU A 146 -11.77 -18.82 13.18
CA GLU A 146 -11.19 -19.64 14.24
C GLU A 146 -10.44 -20.82 13.65
N ILE A 147 -9.21 -21.04 14.14
CA ILE A 147 -8.39 -22.15 13.69
C ILE A 147 -9.00 -23.41 14.30
N PRO A 148 -9.40 -24.42 13.52
CA PRO A 148 -9.91 -25.67 14.07
C PRO A 148 -8.84 -26.32 14.97
N PRO A 149 -9.26 -26.99 16.06
CA PRO A 149 -8.34 -27.54 17.07
C PRO A 149 -7.37 -28.59 16.50
N GLU A 150 -7.66 -29.16 15.32
CA GLU A 150 -6.79 -30.10 14.60
C GLU A 150 -5.49 -29.46 14.03
N GLY A 151 -5.37 -28.13 14.09
CA GLY A 151 -4.14 -27.41 13.76
C GLY A 151 -4.09 -26.83 12.33
N LEU A 152 -3.02 -26.10 12.02
CA LEU A 152 -2.84 -25.35 10.75
C LEU A 152 -2.19 -26.16 9.62
N LYS A 153 -2.12 -27.49 9.76
CA LYS A 153 -1.44 -28.38 8.82
C LYS A 153 -2.41 -28.79 7.71
N GLY A 154 -2.02 -28.65 6.45
CA GLY A 154 -2.83 -29.06 5.29
C GLY A 154 -3.99 -28.13 4.91
N LEU A 155 -4.20 -27.02 5.63
CA LEU A 155 -5.28 -26.08 5.34
C LEU A 155 -4.81 -25.04 4.30
N GLY A 156 -5.09 -25.36 3.04
CA GLY A 156 -4.93 -24.48 1.89
C GLY A 156 -6.02 -23.41 1.79
N THR A 157 -6.15 -22.82 0.61
CA THR A 157 -7.26 -21.92 0.29
C THR A 157 -8.55 -22.72 0.18
N LYS A 158 -9.59 -22.31 0.91
CA LYS A 158 -10.94 -22.87 0.75
C LYS A 158 -11.86 -21.79 0.19
N ILE A 159 -12.62 -22.12 -0.85
CA ILE A 159 -13.71 -21.27 -1.32
C ILE A 159 -14.93 -21.66 -0.48
N ILE A 160 -15.62 -20.68 0.07
CA ILE A 160 -16.82 -20.88 0.89
C ILE A 160 -17.97 -20.25 0.12
N GLU A 161 -19.00 -21.05 -0.09
CA GLU A 161 -20.32 -20.58 -0.48
C GLU A 161 -21.02 -20.28 0.86
N ASP A 162 -21.13 -19.00 1.21
CA ASP A 162 -22.01 -18.63 2.31
C ASP A 162 -23.44 -18.74 1.73
N GLU A 163 -24.16 -19.83 2.01
CA GLU A 163 -25.62 -19.89 1.84
C GLU A 163 -26.22 -18.85 2.80
N ASP A 164 -26.93 -17.87 2.25
CA ASP A 164 -27.43 -16.66 2.93
C ASP A 164 -28.19 -16.91 4.25
#